data_AF-A0A6I5C1E5-F1
#
_entry.id   AF-A0A6I5C1E5-F1
#
_cell.length_a   1.000
_cell.length_b   1.000
_cell.length_c   1.000
_cell.angle_alpha   90.00
_cell.angle_beta   90.00
_cell.angle_gamma   90.00
#
_symmetry.space_group_name_H-M   'P 1'
#
loop_
_entity.id
_entity.type
_entity.pdbx_description
1 polymer ?
#
loop_
_entity_poly.entity_id
_entity_poly.type
_entity_poly.pdbx_seq_one_letter_code
_entity_poly.pdbx_strand_id
1 'polypeptide(L)'
;PEHTRAQADALRLTGLRTTTALKDLDAVRTAVAAGGHDALLLLTADADTRSVARLDEDCHKHGLWFAAAVRDAHAWWLGPTLAPGAERTAGGW
;
A
#
# COMPACT_ATOMS: atom_id res chain seq x y z
N PRO A 1 -14.43 -11.64 -3.74
CA PRO A 1 -14.94 -10.54 -4.58
C PRO A 1 -15.43 -9.33 -3.77
N GLU A 2 -16.26 -9.55 -2.75
CA GLU A 2 -16.85 -8.46 -1.94
C GLU A 2 -15.83 -7.76 -1.02
N HIS A 3 -14.92 -8.53 -0.39
CA HIS A 3 -13.85 -7.96 0.45
C HIS A 3 -12.95 -6.97 -0.31
N THR A 4 -12.65 -7.23 -1.58
CA THR A 4 -11.84 -6.36 -2.44
C THR A 4 -12.55 -5.04 -2.74
N ARG A 5 -13.88 -5.03 -2.77
CA ARG A 5 -14.69 -3.85 -3.07
C ARG A 5 -14.79 -2.92 -1.87
N ALA A 6 -15.07 -3.47 -0.67
CA ALA A 6 -15.09 -2.69 0.57
C ALA A 6 -13.74 -2.01 0.86
N GLN A 7 -12.63 -2.66 0.53
CA GLN A 7 -11.28 -2.11 0.68
C GLN A 7 -11.01 -0.97 -0.32
N ALA A 8 -11.36 -1.16 -1.59
CA ALA A 8 -11.24 -0.10 -2.59
C ALA A 8 -12.09 1.13 -2.24
N ASP A 9 -13.30 0.91 -1.73
CA ASP A 9 -14.19 2.00 -1.31
C ASP A 9 -13.68 2.72 -0.06
N ALA A 10 -13.13 2.00 0.93
CA ALA A 10 -12.50 2.61 2.10
C ALA A 10 -11.28 3.48 1.73
N LEU A 11 -10.48 3.05 0.74
CA LEU A 11 -9.34 3.83 0.25
C LEU A 11 -9.76 5.04 -0.58
N ARG A 12 -10.90 4.98 -1.29
CA ARG A 12 -11.44 6.16 -1.99
C ARG A 12 -11.89 7.25 -1.03
N LEU A 13 -12.37 6.89 0.16
CA LEU A 13 -12.80 7.85 1.18
C LEU A 13 -11.65 8.72 1.71
N THR A 14 -10.39 8.34 1.49
CA THR A 14 -9.22 9.15 1.83
C THR A 14 -8.77 10.06 0.68
N GLY A 15 -9.54 10.17 -0.41
CA GLY A 15 -9.24 11.04 -1.56
C GLY A 15 -8.31 10.42 -2.62
N LEU A 16 -7.86 9.18 -2.42
CA LEU A 16 -6.96 8.47 -3.33
C LEU A 16 -7.75 7.90 -4.52
N ARG A 17 -7.32 8.18 -5.76
CA ARG A 17 -8.10 7.84 -6.98
C ARG A 17 -7.67 6.52 -7.61
N THR A 18 -6.38 6.22 -7.61
CA THR A 18 -5.81 4.99 -8.19
C THR A 18 -5.20 4.10 -7.11
N THR A 19 -6.07 3.40 -6.38
CA THR A 19 -5.68 2.47 -5.31
C THR A 19 -5.72 1.02 -5.78
N THR A 20 -4.68 0.25 -5.43
CA THR A 20 -4.60 -1.17 -5.76
C THR A 20 -4.32 -1.98 -4.49
N ALA A 21 -5.15 -3.00 -4.23
CA ALA A 21 -4.92 -3.99 -3.18
C ALA A 21 -4.25 -5.23 -3.76
N LEU A 22 -3.11 -5.61 -3.19
CA LEU A 22 -2.26 -6.71 -3.63
C LEU A 22 -2.06 -7.68 -2.47
N LYS A 23 -1.86 -8.97 -2.78
CA LYS A 23 -1.69 -10.02 -1.76
C LYS A 23 -0.26 -10.55 -1.66
N ASP A 24 0.59 -10.14 -2.58
CA ASP A 24 1.91 -10.69 -2.80
C ASP A 24 2.95 -9.56 -2.89
N LEU A 25 4.13 -9.81 -2.34
CA LEU A 25 5.21 -8.82 -2.26
C LEU A 25 5.78 -8.48 -3.63
N ASP A 26 5.93 -9.45 -4.53
CA ASP A 26 6.46 -9.24 -5.88
C ASP A 26 5.46 -8.47 -6.76
N ALA A 27 4.17 -8.70 -6.55
CA ALA A 27 3.13 -7.91 -7.19
C ALA A 27 3.20 -6.43 -6.77
N VAL A 28 3.50 -6.13 -5.49
CA VAL A 28 3.70 -4.75 -5.03
C VAL A 28 4.93 -4.14 -5.72
N ARG A 29 6.06 -4.85 -5.77
CA ARG A 29 7.28 -4.37 -6.46
C ARG A 29 7.01 -4.05 -7.93
N THR A 30 6.28 -4.93 -8.60
CA THR A 30 5.89 -4.74 -10.01
C THR A 30 5.02 -3.48 -10.18
N ALA A 31 4.05 -3.26 -9.28
CA ALA A 31 3.17 -2.10 -9.33
C ALA A 31 3.92 -0.79 -9.04
N VAL A 32 4.85 -0.78 -8.08
CA VAL A 32 5.73 0.36 -7.80
C VAL A 32 6.54 0.73 -9.06
N ALA A 33 7.17 -0.27 -9.70
CA ALA A 33 7.98 -0.06 -10.89
C ALA A 33 7.17 0.39 -12.12
N ALA A 34 5.94 -0.10 -12.27
CA ALA A 34 5.05 0.29 -13.36
C ALA A 34 4.52 1.73 -13.22
N GLY A 35 4.39 2.23 -12.00
CA GLY A 35 3.83 3.55 -11.71
C GLY A 35 2.31 3.63 -11.99
N GLY A 36 1.76 4.85 -11.96
CA GLY A 36 0.33 5.09 -12.26
C GLY A 36 -0.64 4.83 -11.10
N HIS A 37 -0.11 4.53 -9.92
CA HIS A 37 -0.88 4.36 -8.69
C HIS A 37 -0.71 5.58 -7.78
N ASP A 38 -1.75 5.94 -7.04
CA ASP A 38 -1.68 6.91 -5.95
C ASP A 38 -1.29 6.22 -4.65
N ALA A 39 -1.76 4.97 -4.49
CA ALA A 39 -1.57 4.19 -3.29
C ALA A 39 -1.57 2.68 -3.55
N LEU A 40 -0.80 1.95 -2.76
CA LEU A 40 -0.72 0.50 -2.75
C LEU A 40 -1.07 -0.03 -1.36
N LEU A 41 -1.96 -1.03 -1.31
CA LEU A 41 -2.33 -1.74 -0.10
C LEU A 41 -1.88 -3.20 -0.21
N LEU A 42 -0.96 -3.64 0.66
CA LEU A 42 -0.56 -5.03 0.77
C LEU A 42 -1.43 -5.76 1.80
N LEU A 43 -2.00 -6.90 1.44
CA LEU A 43 -2.85 -7.75 2.29
C LEU A 43 -2.30 -9.17 2.29
N THR A 44 -1.46 -9.50 3.26
CA THR A 44 -0.71 -10.77 3.22
C THR A 44 -0.64 -11.44 4.59
N ALA A 45 -0.49 -12.76 4.61
CA ALA A 45 -0.20 -13.52 5.82
C ALA A 45 1.28 -13.93 5.94
N ASP A 46 2.07 -13.67 4.89
CA ASP A 46 3.37 -14.31 4.69
C ASP A 46 4.51 -13.29 4.49
N ALA A 47 4.32 -12.05 4.96
CA ALA A 47 5.36 -11.03 4.90
C ALA A 47 5.99 -10.76 6.27
N ASP A 48 7.31 -10.74 6.32
CA ASP A 48 8.04 -10.26 7.48
C ASP A 48 8.10 -8.72 7.53
N THR A 49 8.26 -8.17 8.73
CA THR A 49 8.30 -6.72 8.96
C THR A 49 9.38 -5.99 8.15
N ARG A 50 10.54 -6.62 7.90
CA ARG A 50 11.65 -6.00 7.16
C ARG A 50 11.32 -5.89 5.67
N SER A 51 10.67 -6.89 5.11
CA SER A 51 10.20 -6.86 3.72
C SER A 51 9.14 -5.77 3.51
N VAL A 52 8.21 -5.60 4.46
CA VAL A 52 7.21 -4.52 4.43
C VAL A 52 7.85 -3.14 4.56
N ALA A 53 8.81 -2.96 5.47
CA ALA A 53 9.52 -1.68 5.63
C ALA A 53 10.28 -1.26 4.36
N ARG A 54 10.91 -2.22 3.66
CA ARG A 54 11.58 -1.94 2.37
C ARG A 54 10.59 -1.50 1.29
N LEU A 55 9.41 -2.10 1.25
CA LEU A 55 8.37 -1.70 0.31
C LEU A 55 7.82 -0.31 0.61
N ASP A 56 7.67 0.04 1.89
CA ASP A 56 7.30 1.38 2.29
C ASP A 56 8.32 2.43 1.84
N GLU A 57 9.61 2.18 2.07
CA GLU A 57 10.69 3.05 1.58
C GLU A 57 10.67 3.20 0.06
N ASP A 58 10.45 2.11 -0.67
CA ASP A 58 10.37 2.15 -2.14
C ASP A 58 9.13 2.94 -2.60
N CYS A 59 7.97 2.72 -1.99
CA CYS A 59 6.77 3.53 -2.26
C CYS A 59 7.01 5.01 -1.97
N HIS A 60 7.69 5.32 -0.86
CA HIS A 60 8.04 6.69 -0.48
C HIS A 60 8.97 7.36 -1.49
N LYS A 61 10.00 6.66 -2.00
CA LYS A 61 10.87 7.19 -3.08
C LYS A 61 10.08 7.53 -4.34
N HIS A 62 9.00 6.79 -4.61
CA HIS A 62 8.15 6.99 -5.77
C HIS A 62 6.94 7.92 -5.51
N GLY A 63 6.86 8.56 -4.34
CA GLY A 63 5.75 9.46 -3.99
C GLY A 63 4.39 8.76 -3.80
N LEU A 64 4.41 7.44 -3.60
CA LEU A 64 3.23 6.59 -3.44
C LEU A 64 2.84 6.49 -1.96
N TRP A 65 1.54 6.40 -1.70
CA TRP A 65 1.05 6.01 -0.38
C TRP A 65 1.13 4.50 -0.25
N PHE A 66 1.56 4.01 0.90
CA PHE A 66 1.62 2.58 1.17
C PHE A 66 0.99 2.24 2.50
N ALA A 67 0.30 1.11 2.53
CA ALA A 67 -0.14 0.48 3.77
C ALA A 67 -0.03 -1.03 3.59
N ALA A 68 0.34 -1.74 4.64
CA ALA A 68 0.28 -3.19 4.69
C ALA A 68 -0.60 -3.62 5.85
N ALA A 69 -1.57 -4.49 5.59
CA ALA A 69 -2.20 -5.32 6.60
C ALA A 69 -1.53 -6.69 6.53
N VAL A 70 -0.74 -7.01 7.55
CA VAL A 70 -0.06 -8.30 7.65
C VAL A 70 -0.68 -9.11 8.77
N ARG A 71 -1.11 -10.33 8.43
CA ARG A 71 -1.55 -11.30 9.43
C ARG A 71 -0.34 -12.01 10.00
N ASP A 72 -0.12 -11.88 11.30
CA ASP A 72 0.72 -12.80 12.05
C ASP A 72 -0.15 -13.92 12.69
N ALA A 73 0.48 -14.85 13.41
CA ALA A 73 -0.19 -15.99 14.02
C ALA A 73 -1.37 -15.60 14.96
N HIS A 74 -1.46 -14.34 15.40
CA HIS A 74 -2.41 -13.91 16.43
C HIS A 74 -3.12 -12.57 16.13
N ALA A 75 -2.66 -11.75 15.19
CA ALA A 75 -3.22 -10.43 14.91
C ALA A 75 -2.99 -9.96 13.46
N TRP A 76 -3.76 -8.95 13.06
CA TRP A 76 -3.46 -8.13 11.88
C TRP A 76 -2.88 -6.81 12.36
N TRP A 77 -1.73 -6.41 11.83
CA TRP A 77 -1.15 -5.09 12.08
C TRP A 77 -1.12 -4.26 10.80
N LEU A 78 -1.26 -2.94 10.96
CA LEU A 78 -1.25 -1.94 9.89
C LEU A 78 0.01 -1.07 10.00
N GLY A 79 0.77 -0.95 8.92
CA GLY A 79 1.87 0.04 8.78
C GLY A 79 2.57 -0.01 7.42
N PRO A 80 3.54 0.88 7.13
CA PRO A 80 3.81 2.18 7.75
C PRO A 80 2.89 3.29 7.20
N THR A 81 3.27 4.55 7.46
CA THR A 81 2.47 5.78 7.39
C THR A 81 1.67 5.97 6.10
N LEU A 82 0.38 6.33 6.25
CA LEU A 82 -0.44 6.92 5.18
C LEU A 82 0.01 8.37 4.88
N ALA A 83 1.28 8.54 4.53
CA ALA A 83 1.84 9.82 4.13
C ALA A 83 2.64 9.60 2.84
N PRO A 84 2.39 10.41 1.79
CA PRO A 84 3.12 10.28 0.55
C PRO A 84 4.60 10.63 0.74
N GLY A 85 5.42 10.06 -0.14
CA GLY A 85 6.80 10.48 -0.33
C GLY A 85 7.00 11.97 -0.57
N ALA A 86 8.16 12.49 -0.16
CA ALA A 86 8.56 13.89 -0.38
C ALA A 86 8.52 14.32 -1.87
N GLU A 87 8.54 13.36 -2.81
CA GLU A 87 8.51 13.60 -4.26
C GLU A 87 7.11 13.57 -4.90
N ARG A 88 6.02 13.52 -4.10
CA ARG A 88 4.66 13.56 -4.68
C ARG A 88 4.39 14.93 -5.32
N THR A 89 4.35 14.95 -6.65
CA THR A 89 4.21 16.16 -7.48
C THR A 89 2.81 16.77 -7.49
N ALA A 90 1.77 16.05 -7.03
CA ALA A 90 0.42 16.60 -6.87
C ALA A 90 -0.46 15.79 -5.90
N GLY A 91 -0.93 16.41 -4.82
CA GLY A 91 -2.02 15.89 -3.99
C GLY A 91 -1.92 16.39 -2.56
N GLY A 92 -2.90 17.21 -2.16
CA GLY A 92 -3.03 17.73 -0.80
C GLY A 92 -3.27 16.62 0.22
N TRP A 93 -3.05 16.99 1.47
CA TRP A 93 -3.23 16.20 2.69
C TRP A 93 -4.57 15.47 2.74
#